data_AF-A0A950PBM9-F1
#
_entry.id   AF-A0A950PBM9-F1
#
_cell.length_a   1.000
_cell.length_b   1.000
_cell.length_c   1.000
_cell.angle_alpha   90.00
_cell.angle_beta   90.00
_cell.angle_gamma   90.00
#
_symmetry.space_group_name_H-M   'P 1'
#
loop_
_entity.id
_entity.type
_entity.pdbx_description
1 polymer ?
#
loop_
_entity_poly.entity_id
_entity_poly.type
_entity_poly.pdbx_seq_one_letter_code
_entity_poly.pdbx_strand_id
1 'polypeptide(L)'
;AAPAVLLLHKLYDQVTGVIGHSGWEHGGIWCWPPSPLVGVTHHDQHHRFFRCNYATHFTLWDRLMGTLHPEHDAELKRNIRATAAVRRSARLLAE
;
A
#
# COMPACT_ATOMS: atom_id res chain seq x y z
N ALA A 1 31.08 -7.48 -1.37
CA ALA A 1 29.94 -6.80 -2.04
C ALA A 1 28.67 -7.66 -2.04
N ALA A 2 28.70 -8.90 -2.54
CA ALA A 2 27.50 -9.74 -2.65
C ALA A 2 26.73 -9.98 -1.32
N PRO A 3 27.36 -10.27 -0.17
CA PRO A 3 26.62 -10.46 1.09
C PRO A 3 25.89 -9.19 1.56
N ALA A 4 26.53 -8.03 1.41
CA ALA A 4 25.94 -6.75 1.82
C ALA A 4 24.70 -6.41 0.99
N VAL A 5 24.73 -6.67 -0.32
CA VAL A 5 23.57 -6.45 -1.21
C VAL A 5 22.39 -7.35 -0.82
N LEU A 6 22.66 -8.64 -0.53
CA LEU A 6 21.61 -9.57 -0.11
C LEU A 6 21.00 -9.16 1.24
N LEU A 7 21.82 -8.72 2.19
CA LEU A 7 21.34 -8.22 3.47
C LEU A 7 20.47 -6.96 3.30
N LEU A 8 20.91 -6.00 2.51
CA LEU A 8 20.14 -4.78 2.22
C LEU A 8 18.80 -5.11 1.53
N HIS A 9 18.81 -6.03 0.56
CA HIS A 9 17.59 -6.46 -0.10
C HIS A 9 16.63 -7.15 0.87
N LYS A 10 17.13 -8.02 1.75
CA LYS A 10 16.30 -8.68 2.77
C LYS A 10 15.72 -7.71 3.79
N LEU A 11 16.48 -6.69 4.19
CA LEU A 11 15.97 -5.63 5.05
C LEU A 11 14.88 -4.83 4.35
N TYR A 12 15.08 -4.51 3.07
CA TYR A 12 14.06 -3.85 2.26
C TYR A 12 12.77 -4.68 2.19
N ASP A 13 12.85 -5.95 1.80
CA ASP A 13 11.70 -6.85 1.70
C ASP A 13 10.95 -6.99 3.03
N GLN A 14 11.68 -7.10 4.14
CA GLN A 14 11.08 -7.25 5.47
C GLN A 14 10.32 -5.98 5.87
N VAL A 15 10.90 -4.80 5.64
CA VAL A 15 10.28 -3.52 5.98
C VAL A 15 9.05 -3.27 5.11
N THR A 16 9.17 -3.44 3.79
CA THR A 16 8.05 -3.22 2.87
C THR A 16 6.94 -4.25 3.08
N GLY A 17 7.27 -5.51 3.37
CA GLY A 17 6.29 -6.54 3.71
C GLY A 17 5.49 -6.21 4.98
N VAL A 18 6.14 -5.72 6.04
CA VAL A 18 5.44 -5.29 7.27
C VAL A 18 4.54 -4.08 7.00
N ILE A 19 5.03 -3.09 6.24
CA ILE A 19 4.23 -1.91 5.85
C ILE A 19 3.00 -2.35 5.05
N GLY A 20 3.17 -3.23 4.06
CA GLY A 20 2.11 -3.73 3.18
C GLY A 20 1.00 -4.50 3.87
N HIS A 21 1.22 -4.98 5.10
CA HIS A 21 0.25 -5.72 5.92
C HIS A 21 -0.18 -5.00 7.19
N SER A 22 0.21 -3.73 7.36
CA SER A 22 -0.05 -2.97 8.59
C SER A 22 -1.51 -2.56 8.78
N GLY A 23 -2.34 -2.64 7.74
CA GLY A 23 -3.67 -2.02 7.69
C GLY A 23 -3.63 -0.48 7.70
N TRP A 24 -2.45 0.14 7.58
CA TRP A 24 -2.25 1.56 7.69
C TRP A 24 -1.70 2.19 6.41
N GLU A 25 -2.46 3.07 5.76
CA GLU A 25 -2.06 3.76 4.53
C GLU A 25 -0.94 4.79 4.74
N HIS A 26 0.31 4.30 4.79
CA HIS A 26 1.51 5.11 4.98
C HIS A 26 1.74 6.12 3.85
N GLY A 27 1.47 5.74 2.59
CA GLY A 27 1.66 6.60 1.43
C GLY A 27 0.63 7.73 1.32
N GLY A 28 -0.52 7.62 1.99
CA GLY A 28 -1.53 8.67 2.03
C GLY A 28 -1.89 9.23 0.65
N ILE A 29 -1.78 10.56 0.49
CA ILE A 29 -2.11 11.24 -0.76
C ILE A 29 -1.27 10.80 -1.96
N TRP A 30 -0.05 10.28 -1.74
CA TRP A 30 0.82 9.79 -2.82
C TRP A 30 0.27 8.54 -3.49
N CYS A 31 -0.53 7.75 -2.78
CA CYS A 31 -1.23 6.59 -3.32
C CYS A 31 -2.65 6.96 -3.82
N TRP A 32 -3.06 8.23 -3.73
CA TRP A 32 -4.41 8.62 -4.12
C TRP A 32 -4.66 8.32 -5.62
N PRO A 33 -5.73 7.57 -5.96
CA PRO A 33 -5.98 7.20 -7.35
C PRO A 33 -6.11 8.41 -8.29
N PRO A 34 -5.55 8.35 -9.51
CA PRO A 34 -5.02 7.17 -10.19
C PRO A 34 -3.49 6.99 -10.02
N SER A 35 -2.94 7.22 -8.83
CA SER A 35 -1.50 7.02 -8.58
C SER A 35 -0.99 5.65 -9.03
N PRO A 36 0.22 5.58 -9.62
CA PRO A 36 0.87 4.32 -9.97
C PRO A 36 1.45 3.60 -8.75
N LEU A 37 1.50 4.23 -7.57
CA LEU A 37 2.07 3.63 -6.36
C LEU A 37 1.10 2.65 -5.70
N VAL A 38 1.62 1.56 -5.15
CA VAL A 38 0.83 0.62 -4.33
C VAL A 38 0.61 1.19 -2.93
N GLY A 39 -0.61 1.02 -2.43
CA GLY A 39 -0.97 1.28 -1.03
C GLY A 39 -1.16 -0.04 -0.27
N VAL A 40 -1.40 0.04 1.03
CA VAL A 40 -1.65 -1.16 1.86
C VAL A 40 -2.91 -1.89 1.38
N THR A 41 -3.93 -1.14 0.97
CA THR A 41 -5.16 -1.68 0.36
C THR A 41 -4.88 -2.57 -0.84
N HIS A 42 -3.88 -2.24 -1.69
CA HIS A 42 -3.59 -3.04 -2.88
C HIS A 42 -3.14 -4.46 -2.50
N HIS A 43 -2.20 -4.53 -1.56
CA HIS A 43 -1.62 -5.77 -1.06
C HIS A 43 -2.61 -6.57 -0.21
N ASP A 44 -3.37 -5.90 0.67
CA ASP A 44 -4.41 -6.55 1.46
C ASP A 44 -5.49 -7.18 0.58
N GLN A 45 -5.92 -6.49 -0.48
CA GLN A 45 -6.85 -7.05 -1.46
C GLN A 45 -6.26 -8.24 -2.22
N HIS A 46 -4.97 -8.20 -2.56
CA HIS A 46 -4.29 -9.35 -3.15
C HIS A 46 -4.38 -10.58 -2.23
N HIS A 47 -4.06 -10.41 -0.95
CA HIS A 47 -4.15 -11.50 0.04
C HIS A 47 -5.58 -11.86 0.46
N ARG A 48 -6.56 -11.00 0.19
CA ARG A 48 -7.97 -11.30 0.45
C ARG A 48 -8.60 -12.11 -0.67
N PHE A 49 -8.29 -11.78 -1.93
CA PHE A 49 -9.01 -12.31 -3.10
C PHE A 49 -8.17 -13.23 -3.98
N PHE A 50 -6.83 -13.12 -3.95
CA PHE A 50 -5.85 -13.91 -4.72
C PHE A 50 -6.06 -13.96 -6.25
N ARG A 51 -6.90 -13.08 -6.79
CA ARG A 51 -7.29 -13.06 -8.22
C ARG A 51 -7.16 -11.67 -8.84
N CYS A 52 -6.49 -10.76 -8.16
CA CYS A 52 -6.28 -9.37 -8.56
C CYS A 52 -5.00 -8.83 -7.92
N ASN A 53 -4.62 -7.61 -8.32
CA ASN A 53 -3.54 -6.84 -7.69
C ASN A 53 -2.21 -7.61 -7.67
N TYR A 54 -1.72 -8.04 -8.83
CA TYR A 54 -0.54 -8.90 -8.94
C TYR A 54 0.78 -8.14 -8.90
N ALA A 55 0.78 -6.83 -9.17
CA ALA A 55 2.00 -6.06 -9.21
C ALA A 55 2.52 -5.76 -7.80
N THR A 56 3.81 -6.00 -7.54
CA THR A 56 4.38 -5.84 -6.19
C THR A 56 4.69 -4.39 -5.81
N HIS A 57 4.95 -3.52 -6.79
CA HIS A 57 5.44 -2.15 -6.55
C HIS A 57 4.59 -1.06 -7.20
N PHE A 58 3.94 -1.36 -8.33
CA PHE A 58 3.22 -0.35 -9.10
C PHE A 58 1.87 -0.85 -9.60
N THR A 59 0.79 -0.14 -9.23
CA THR A 59 -0.57 -0.42 -9.72
C THR A 59 -0.70 -0.19 -11.23
N LEU A 60 0.27 0.50 -11.86
CA LEU A 60 0.35 0.73 -13.30
C LEU A 60 0.14 -0.57 -14.09
N TRP A 61 0.83 -1.65 -13.74
CA TRP A 61 0.72 -2.92 -14.46
C TRP A 61 -0.66 -3.54 -14.32
N ASP A 62 -1.24 -3.52 -13.11
CA ASP A 62 -2.58 -4.04 -12.87
C ASP A 62 -3.66 -3.23 -13.61
N ARG A 63 -3.48 -1.91 -13.74
CA ARG A 63 -4.39 -1.06 -14.50
C ARG A 63 -4.29 -1.34 -15.99
N LEU A 64 -3.08 -1.48 -16.53
CA LEU A 64 -2.85 -1.77 -17.94
C LEU A 64 -3.39 -3.15 -18.33
N MET A 65 -3.22 -4.14 -17.45
CA MET A 65 -3.60 -5.53 -17.70
C MET A 65 -5.04 -5.86 -17.27
N GLY A 66 -5.75 -4.92 -16.66
CA GLY A 66 -7.12 -5.12 -16.17
C GLY A 66 -7.21 -6.08 -14.97
N THR A 67 -6.13 -6.22 -14.19
CA THR A 67 -6.05 -7.10 -13.03
C THR A 67 -6.17 -6.35 -11.70
N LEU A 68 -6.35 -5.03 -11.73
CA LEU A 68 -6.67 -4.25 -10.53
C LEU A 68 -8.06 -4.64 -10.01
N HIS A 69 -8.21 -4.81 -8.71
CA HIS A 69 -9.52 -5.10 -8.11
C HIS A 69 -10.53 -3.98 -8.47
N PRO A 70 -11.77 -4.30 -8.88
CA PRO A 70 -12.74 -3.30 -9.33
C PRO A 70 -13.04 -2.20 -8.31
N GLU A 71 -12.99 -2.54 -7.01
CA GLU A 71 -13.25 -1.59 -5.91
C GLU A 71 -11.98 -0.98 -5.30
N HIS A 72 -10.79 -1.30 -5.82
CA HIS A 72 -9.51 -0.86 -5.27
C HIS A 72 -9.49 0.63 -4.96
N ASP A 73 -9.84 1.47 -5.93
CA ASP A 73 -9.73 2.92 -5.79
C ASP A 73 -10.72 3.50 -4.78
N ALA A 74 -11.90 2.89 -4.66
CA ALA A 74 -12.89 3.30 -3.68
C ALA A 74 -12.45 2.93 -2.27
N GLU A 75 -11.93 1.71 -2.08
CA GLU A 75 -11.43 1.23 -0.79
C GLU A 75 -10.19 2.00 -0.33
N LEU A 76 -9.23 2.21 -1.23
CA LEU A 76 -8.01 2.97 -0.93
C LEU A 76 -8.33 4.40 -0.47
N LYS A 77 -9.27 5.08 -1.14
CA LYS A 77 -9.72 6.42 -0.73
C LYS A 77 -10.34 6.42 0.66
N ARG A 78 -11.13 5.39 1.01
CA ARG A 78 -11.72 5.25 2.36
C ARG A 78 -10.61 5.03 3.41
N ASN A 79 -9.66 4.15 3.13
CA ASN A 79 -8.59 3.81 4.08
C ASN A 79 -7.61 4.97 4.29
N ILE A 80 -7.27 5.73 3.24
CA ILE A 80 -6.48 6.96 3.35
C ILE A 80 -7.19 7.99 4.24
N ARG A 81 -8.52 8.17 4.07
CA ARG A 81 -9.28 9.12 4.90
C ARG A 81 -9.34 8.66 6.36
N ALA A 82 -9.55 7.37 6.61
CA ALA A 82 -9.61 6.81 7.95
C ALA A 82 -8.28 7.01 8.70
N THR A 83 -7.17 6.67 8.08
CA THR A 83 -5.83 6.83 8.67
C THR A 83 -5.46 8.29 8.90
N ALA A 84 -5.83 9.18 7.97
CA ALA A 84 -5.66 10.63 8.13
C ALA A 84 -6.50 11.20 9.30
N ALA A 85 -7.74 10.74 9.48
CA ALA A 85 -8.59 11.15 10.59
C ALA A 85 -8.00 10.75 11.94
N VAL A 86 -7.50 9.51 12.06
CA VAL A 86 -6.81 9.04 13.29
C VAL A 86 -5.59 9.91 13.60
N ARG A 87 -4.74 10.22 12.60
CA ARG A 87 -3.60 11.14 12.79
C ARG A 87 -4.03 12.52 13.28
N ARG A 88 -5.09 13.07 12.70
CA ARG A 88 -5.62 14.38 13.09
C ARG A 88 -6.13 14.36 14.54
N SER A 89 -6.91 13.36 14.92
CA SER A 89 -7.41 13.22 16.29
C SER A 89 -6.27 13.07 17.30
N ALA A 90 -5.26 12.24 17.00
CA ALA A 90 -4.09 12.08 17.86
C ALA A 90 -3.32 13.39 18.04
N ARG A 91 -3.20 14.20 16.99
CA ARG A 91 -2.58 15.52 17.06
C ARG A 91 -3.37 16.49 17.95
N LEU A 92 -4.70 16.52 17.82
CA LEU A 92 -5.56 17.38 18.63
C LEU A 92 -5.55 17.01 20.13
N LEU A 93 -5.31 15.75 20.48
CA LEU A 93 -5.19 15.31 21.88
C LEU A 93 -3.82 15.63 22.49
N ALA A 94 -2.81 15.91 21.66
CA ALA A 94 -1.46 16.24 22.08
C ALA A 94 -1.20 17.75 22.19
N GLU A 95 -2.13 18.56 21.69
CA GLU A 95 -2.19 20.02 21.82
C GLU A 95 -3.06 20.40 23.03
#